data_AF-A0A5C7QDX0-F1
#
_entry.id   AF-A0A5C7QDX0-F1
#
_cell.length_a   1.000
_cell.length_b   1.000
_cell.length_c   1.000
_cell.angle_alpha   90.00
_cell.angle_beta   90.00
_cell.angle_gamma   90.00
#
_symmetry.space_group_name_H-M   'P 1'
#
loop_
_entity.id
_entity.type
_entity.pdbx_description
1 polymer ?
#
loop_
_entity_poly.entity_id
_entity_poly.type
_entity_poly.pdbx_seq_one_letter_code
_entity_poly.pdbx_strand_id
1 'polypeptide(L)'
;MIADTTEPRNQRDVTWVTFERPVGRVPLPAWVKDVHVNWREGFSNGPDYWMYVTHDIGDWPGKTWRKEGQFYRAYHPDGYVDQHAHDGRVSMTRLKAWRNPDGTLSQYRGQDGGEWVEGDFPATSQQEGYAGRHFWLKMEDGTDLVLRGPWWGGKPQGYEAASIVTPKYSGCRVPGEGPWHKRCTPTFGLLFKHELIAAIFARFQPHLPLVLVTQYGSTRLEPYREEWGKPKGAREPVAT
;
A
#
# COMPACT_ATOMS: atom_id res chain seq x y z
N MET A 1 23.99 -10.67 -12.22
CA MET A 1 24.61 -10.95 -10.92
C MET A 1 24.03 -12.25 -10.39
N ILE A 2 24.84 -13.28 -10.26
CA ILE A 2 24.44 -14.57 -9.68
C ILE A 2 24.40 -14.36 -8.17
N ALA A 3 23.23 -14.53 -7.55
CA ALA A 3 23.12 -14.43 -6.11
C ALA A 3 23.89 -15.59 -5.49
N ASP A 4 24.92 -15.27 -4.71
CA ASP A 4 25.64 -16.25 -3.91
C ASP A 4 24.66 -16.89 -2.92
N THR A 5 24.46 -18.20 -3.07
CA THR A 5 23.54 -19.01 -2.27
C THR A 5 24.20 -19.61 -1.03
N THR A 6 25.48 -19.31 -0.77
CA THR A 6 26.26 -19.92 0.32
C THR A 6 26.18 -19.16 1.64
N GLU A 7 25.78 -17.89 1.64
CA GLU A 7 25.46 -17.18 2.87
C GLU A 7 24.07 -17.60 3.40
N PRO A 8 23.92 -17.93 4.68
CA PRO A 8 22.60 -18.09 5.28
C PRO A 8 21.83 -16.79 5.01
N ARG A 9 20.66 -16.88 4.36
CA ARG A 9 19.78 -15.73 4.06
C ARG A 9 19.47 -14.84 5.28
N ASN A 10 19.79 -15.31 6.48
CA ASN A 10 19.50 -14.73 7.78
C ASN A 10 20.65 -13.89 8.38
N GLN A 11 21.80 -13.75 7.72
CA GLN A 11 22.99 -13.08 8.27
C GLN A 11 23.41 -11.79 7.53
N ARG A 12 22.47 -11.05 6.94
CA ARG A 12 22.82 -9.75 6.36
C ARG A 12 22.83 -8.67 7.43
N ASP A 13 23.92 -7.89 7.47
CA ASP A 13 24.09 -6.75 8.36
C ASP A 13 22.85 -5.84 8.33
N VAL A 14 22.39 -5.46 9.53
CA VAL A 14 21.33 -4.47 9.71
C VAL A 14 22.01 -3.14 9.97
N THR A 15 21.81 -2.18 9.08
CA THR A 15 22.27 -0.80 9.28
C THR A 15 21.07 0.13 9.31
N TRP A 16 21.19 1.26 10.00
CA TRP A 16 20.20 2.31 9.95
C TRP A 16 20.85 3.68 10.05
N VAL A 17 20.21 4.65 9.43
CA VAL A 17 20.57 6.07 9.52
C VAL A 17 19.34 6.85 9.94
N THR A 18 19.54 7.96 10.66
CA THR A 18 18.47 8.90 10.96
C THR A 18 17.80 9.37 9.67
N PHE A 19 16.48 9.33 9.65
CA PHE A 19 15.69 9.93 8.57
C PHE A 19 15.12 11.24 9.09
N GLU A 20 15.65 12.35 8.56
CA GLU A 20 15.28 13.69 9.02
C GLU A 20 13.79 13.96 8.84
N ARG A 21 13.18 14.53 9.86
CA ARG A 21 11.79 14.93 9.85
C ARG A 21 11.70 16.43 9.59
N PRO A 22 10.70 16.88 8.83
CA PRO A 22 10.50 18.31 8.65
C PRO A 22 10.17 18.97 10.00
N VAL A 23 10.77 20.14 10.24
CA VAL A 23 10.55 20.95 11.45
C VAL A 23 9.55 22.07 11.14
N GLY A 24 8.60 22.30 12.06
CA GLY A 24 7.61 23.35 11.92
C GLY A 24 6.37 22.94 11.12
N ARG A 25 5.62 23.93 10.62
CA ARG A 25 4.36 23.68 9.91
C ARG A 25 4.63 23.15 8.50
N VAL A 26 4.23 21.90 8.25
CA VAL A 26 4.37 21.25 6.95
C VAL A 26 3.03 21.25 6.20
N PRO A 27 2.99 21.63 4.91
CA PRO A 27 1.80 21.41 4.10
C PRO A 27 1.57 19.90 3.96
N LEU A 28 0.42 19.43 4.45
CA LEU A 28 0.01 18.05 4.33
C LEU A 28 -1.19 17.94 3.38
N PRO A 29 -1.31 16.83 2.64
CA PRO A 29 -2.48 16.56 1.82
C PRO A 29 -3.79 16.71 2.59
N ALA A 30 -4.86 17.10 1.89
CA ALA A 30 -6.15 17.38 2.53
C ALA A 30 -6.70 16.16 3.31
N TRP A 31 -6.49 14.94 2.79
CA TRP A 31 -6.92 13.70 3.42
C TRP A 31 -6.19 13.41 4.75
N VAL A 32 -5.01 14.00 4.98
CA VAL A 32 -4.21 13.81 6.20
C VAL A 32 -4.77 14.59 7.39
N LYS A 33 -5.64 15.58 7.18
CA LYS A 33 -6.08 16.50 8.25
C LYS A 33 -6.70 15.81 9.46
N ASP A 34 -7.40 14.71 9.23
CA ASP A 34 -8.13 13.93 10.23
C ASP A 34 -7.49 12.55 10.47
N VAL A 35 -6.20 12.41 10.14
CA VAL A 35 -5.49 11.15 10.34
C VAL A 35 -5.16 10.94 11.81
N HIS A 36 -5.48 9.75 12.31
CA HIS A 36 -4.87 9.23 13.53
C HIS A 36 -3.73 8.30 13.15
N VAL A 37 -2.55 8.49 13.73
CA VAL A 37 -1.43 7.57 13.59
C VAL A 37 -1.37 6.75 14.86
N ASN A 38 -1.70 5.46 14.78
CA ASN A 38 -1.55 4.56 15.91
C ASN A 38 -0.23 3.80 15.75
N TRP A 39 0.61 3.90 16.77
CA TRP A 39 1.85 3.17 16.91
C TRP A 39 1.66 2.07 17.95
N ARG A 40 2.07 0.83 17.64
CA ARG A 40 2.01 -0.26 18.60
C ARG A 40 3.34 -0.44 19.33
N GLU A 41 3.30 -0.39 20.65
CA GLU A 41 4.43 -0.77 21.50
C GLU A 41 4.70 -2.30 21.42
N GLY A 42 5.97 -2.71 21.59
CA GLY A 42 6.42 -4.10 21.45
C GLY A 42 6.86 -4.47 20.04
N PHE A 43 7.34 -5.70 19.81
CA PHE A 43 7.75 -6.20 18.48
C PHE A 43 6.56 -6.88 17.75
N SER A 44 6.32 -6.56 16.48
CA SER A 44 5.24 -7.12 15.66
C SER A 44 5.68 -7.39 14.21
N ASN A 45 4.87 -8.13 13.46
CA ASN A 45 4.99 -8.12 12.00
C ASN A 45 4.55 -6.72 11.51
N GLY A 46 5.43 -6.07 10.74
CA GLY A 46 5.16 -4.74 10.19
C GLY A 46 3.93 -4.69 9.28
N PRO A 47 3.44 -3.49 8.95
CA PRO A 47 3.93 -2.18 9.37
C PRO A 47 3.50 -1.86 10.80
N ASP A 48 4.41 -1.21 11.53
CA ASP A 48 4.30 -0.99 12.96
C ASP A 48 3.47 0.24 13.36
N TYR A 49 2.96 0.96 12.36
CA TYR A 49 2.02 2.05 12.53
C TYR A 49 0.86 1.95 11.54
N TRP A 50 -0.31 2.42 11.96
CA TRP A 50 -1.52 2.46 11.15
C TRP A 50 -1.97 3.91 10.98
N MET A 51 -2.36 4.28 9.76
CA MET A 51 -2.99 5.57 9.48
C MET A 51 -4.50 5.37 9.32
N TYR A 52 -5.27 6.01 10.17
CA TYR A 52 -6.73 6.00 10.08
C TYR A 52 -7.18 7.17 9.23
N VAL A 53 -7.84 6.91 8.12
CA VAL A 53 -8.29 7.91 7.14
C VAL A 53 -9.81 8.01 7.12
N THR A 54 -10.36 9.20 6.90
CA THR A 54 -11.82 9.45 6.99
C THR A 54 -12.62 8.96 5.79
N HIS A 55 -11.94 8.59 4.70
CA HIS A 55 -12.50 8.07 3.46
C HIS A 55 -11.49 7.13 2.80
N ASP A 56 -11.91 6.39 1.77
CA ASP A 56 -10.98 5.59 0.97
C ASP A 56 -10.07 6.50 0.14
N ILE A 57 -8.77 6.42 0.40
CA ILE A 57 -7.73 7.11 -0.39
C ILE A 57 -7.12 6.20 -1.47
N GLY A 58 -7.48 4.91 -1.49
CA GLY A 58 -7.01 3.96 -2.50
C GLY A 58 -7.78 4.08 -3.81
N ASP A 59 -8.93 4.75 -3.81
CA ASP A 59 -9.75 5.02 -4.99
C ASP A 59 -9.90 6.53 -5.14
N TRP A 60 -9.39 7.09 -6.25
CA TRP A 60 -9.35 8.53 -6.47
C TRP A 60 -9.72 8.91 -7.90
N PRO A 61 -10.33 10.08 -8.12
CA PRO A 61 -10.68 10.54 -9.45
C PRO A 61 -9.47 10.61 -10.39
N GLY A 62 -9.63 10.09 -11.61
CA GLY A 62 -8.58 10.12 -12.62
C GLY A 62 -7.41 9.17 -12.34
N LYS A 63 -7.56 8.19 -11.44
CA LYS A 63 -6.55 7.15 -11.21
C LYS A 63 -6.23 6.42 -12.50
N THR A 64 -4.97 6.52 -12.91
CA THR A 64 -4.41 5.82 -14.07
C THR A 64 -3.22 4.98 -13.66
N TRP A 65 -3.00 3.89 -14.40
CA TRP A 65 -1.98 2.89 -14.12
C TRP A 65 -0.91 2.90 -15.19
N ARG A 66 0.34 2.75 -14.78
CA ARG A 66 1.48 2.56 -15.67
C ARG A 66 2.17 1.24 -15.39
N LYS A 67 2.79 0.65 -16.41
CA LYS A 67 3.54 -0.60 -16.30
C LYS A 67 5.04 -0.33 -16.14
N GLU A 68 5.64 -0.92 -15.11
CA GLU A 68 7.06 -0.84 -14.77
C GLU A 68 7.61 -2.26 -14.53
N GLY A 69 8.16 -2.88 -15.58
CA GLY A 69 8.54 -4.29 -15.53
C GLY A 69 7.32 -5.18 -15.24
N GLN A 70 7.35 -5.89 -14.11
CA GLN A 70 6.23 -6.71 -13.62
C GLN A 70 5.22 -5.93 -12.75
N PHE A 71 5.46 -4.65 -12.48
CA PHE A 71 4.61 -3.86 -11.59
C PHE A 71 3.65 -2.98 -12.40
N TYR A 72 2.39 -2.92 -11.95
CA TYR A 72 1.39 -1.97 -12.37
C TYR A 72 1.20 -0.99 -11.22
N ARG A 73 1.44 0.29 -11.48
CA ARG A 73 1.48 1.33 -10.45
C ARG A 73 0.61 2.51 -10.81
N ALA A 74 -0.18 2.98 -9.84
CA ALA A 74 -0.94 4.21 -9.94
C ALA A 74 -0.43 5.21 -8.91
N TYR A 75 0.29 6.25 -9.37
CA TYR A 75 0.90 7.26 -8.51
C TYR A 75 -0.08 8.38 -8.23
N HIS A 76 -0.30 8.64 -6.95
CA HIS A 76 -1.08 9.79 -6.51
C HIS A 76 -0.16 11.02 -6.36
N PRO A 77 -0.60 12.23 -6.78
CA PRO A 77 0.17 13.47 -6.63
C PRO A 77 0.61 13.77 -5.19
N ASP A 78 -0.21 13.38 -4.21
CA ASP A 78 0.10 13.55 -2.79
C ASP A 78 1.27 12.69 -2.30
N GLY A 79 1.82 11.79 -3.11
CA GLY A 79 3.02 11.03 -2.75
C GLY A 79 2.74 9.63 -2.21
N TYR A 80 1.64 8.99 -2.61
CA TYR A 80 1.41 7.56 -2.39
C TYR A 80 1.16 6.84 -3.71
N VAL A 81 1.21 5.52 -3.71
CA VAL A 81 1.06 4.68 -4.88
C VAL A 81 0.25 3.43 -4.53
N ASP A 82 -0.66 3.07 -5.41
CA ASP A 82 -1.28 1.75 -5.42
C ASP A 82 -0.53 0.85 -6.41
N GLN A 83 -0.36 -0.43 -6.05
CA GLN A 83 0.51 -1.33 -6.79
C GLN A 83 -0.03 -2.76 -6.84
N HIS A 84 0.10 -3.34 -8.03
CA HIS A 84 -0.10 -4.75 -8.30
C HIS A 84 1.11 -5.32 -9.05
N ALA A 85 1.55 -6.53 -8.70
CA ALA A 85 2.59 -7.25 -9.43
C ALA A 85 1.96 -8.35 -10.30
N HIS A 86 2.25 -8.34 -11.59
CA HIS A 86 1.79 -9.33 -12.55
C HIS A 86 2.71 -9.34 -13.78
N ASP A 87 3.19 -10.51 -14.18
CA ASP A 87 4.11 -10.69 -15.31
C ASP A 87 3.50 -11.50 -16.48
N GLY A 88 2.32 -12.07 -16.27
CA GLY A 88 1.57 -12.79 -17.29
C GLY A 88 1.32 -12.02 -18.59
N ARG A 89 1.31 -12.77 -19.70
CA ARG A 89 1.07 -12.26 -21.06
C ARG A 89 -0.31 -11.62 -21.18
N VAL A 90 -0.41 -10.49 -21.88
CA VAL A 90 -1.67 -9.84 -22.21
C VAL A 90 -2.24 -10.41 -23.51
N SER A 91 -3.52 -10.77 -23.50
CA SER A 91 -4.29 -11.22 -24.67
C SER A 91 -5.76 -10.84 -24.53
N MET A 92 -6.46 -10.68 -25.67
CA MET A 92 -7.92 -10.55 -25.67
C MET A 92 -8.54 -11.80 -25.04
N THR A 93 -9.30 -11.60 -23.97
CA THR A 93 -9.92 -12.66 -23.19
C THR A 93 -11.39 -12.35 -23.00
N ARG A 94 -12.25 -13.33 -23.26
CA ARG A 94 -13.68 -13.21 -22.98
C ARG A 94 -13.89 -13.17 -21.46
N LEU A 95 -14.40 -12.06 -20.95
CA LEU A 95 -14.66 -11.85 -19.53
C LEU A 95 -16.06 -11.27 -19.31
N LYS A 96 -16.52 -11.40 -18.07
CA LYS A 96 -17.76 -10.79 -17.60
C LYS A 96 -17.43 -9.59 -16.73
N ALA A 97 -18.04 -8.45 -17.02
CA ALA A 97 -17.84 -7.19 -16.30
C ALA A 97 -19.17 -6.61 -15.85
N TRP A 98 -19.19 -5.97 -14.68
CA TRP A 98 -20.28 -5.09 -14.31
C TRP A 98 -20.05 -3.73 -14.95
N ARG A 99 -21.01 -3.27 -15.74
CA ARG A 99 -21.03 -1.93 -16.31
C ARG A 99 -21.85 -1.02 -15.41
N ASN A 100 -21.19 -0.02 -14.84
CA ASN A 100 -21.83 1.03 -14.06
C ASN A 100 -22.60 2.00 -14.99
N PRO A 101 -23.55 2.80 -14.46
CA PRO A 101 -24.30 3.78 -15.25
C PRO A 101 -23.43 4.83 -15.96
N ASP A 102 -22.26 5.15 -15.40
CA ASP A 102 -21.26 6.06 -15.99
C ASP A 102 -20.41 5.41 -17.09
N GLY A 103 -20.66 4.14 -17.42
CA GLY A 103 -19.93 3.37 -18.43
C GLY A 103 -18.65 2.71 -17.94
N THR A 104 -18.22 2.94 -16.69
CA THR A 104 -17.03 2.28 -16.12
C THR A 104 -17.30 0.79 -15.90
N LEU A 105 -16.23 -0.02 -16.04
CA LEU A 105 -16.28 -1.48 -15.88
C LEU A 105 -15.62 -1.90 -14.57
N SER A 106 -16.23 -2.87 -13.88
CA SER A 106 -15.65 -3.45 -12.68
C SER A 106 -16.00 -4.93 -12.51
N GLN A 107 -15.35 -5.60 -11.57
CA GLN A 107 -15.63 -7.03 -11.29
C GLN A 107 -16.82 -7.25 -10.34
N TYR A 108 -17.37 -6.19 -9.74
CA TYR A 108 -18.43 -6.28 -8.74
C TYR A 108 -19.60 -5.39 -9.11
N ARG A 109 -20.78 -5.64 -8.53
CA ARG A 109 -21.92 -4.74 -8.70
C ARG A 109 -21.64 -3.41 -8.01
N GLY A 110 -21.79 -2.30 -8.74
CA GLY A 110 -21.87 -0.96 -8.18
C GLY A 110 -23.14 -0.79 -7.33
N GLN A 111 -23.14 0.21 -6.44
CA GLN A 111 -24.31 0.52 -5.61
C GLN A 111 -25.41 1.23 -6.40
N ASP A 112 -25.05 1.97 -7.44
CA ASP A 112 -25.95 2.83 -8.22
C ASP A 112 -26.67 2.09 -9.38
N GLY A 113 -26.73 0.77 -9.31
CA GLY A 113 -27.26 -0.08 -10.39
C GLY A 113 -26.22 -0.35 -11.49
N GLY A 114 -26.70 -0.87 -12.63
CA GLY A 114 -25.87 -1.31 -13.74
C GLY A 114 -26.29 -2.68 -14.29
N GLU A 115 -25.45 -3.25 -15.14
CA GLU A 115 -25.72 -4.56 -15.74
C GLU A 115 -24.44 -5.39 -15.94
N TRP A 116 -24.63 -6.70 -16.04
CA TRP A 116 -23.54 -7.59 -16.44
C TRP A 116 -23.42 -7.62 -17.95
N VAL A 117 -22.21 -7.33 -18.44
CA VAL A 117 -21.86 -7.47 -19.85
C VAL A 117 -20.80 -8.55 -20.02
N GLU A 118 -20.84 -9.24 -21.15
CA GLU A 118 -19.76 -10.11 -21.61
C GLU A 118 -19.09 -9.49 -22.83
N GLY A 119 -17.78 -9.58 -22.89
CA GLY A 119 -17.01 -9.06 -24.02
C GLY A 119 -15.57 -9.55 -23.99
N ASP A 120 -14.85 -9.27 -25.07
CA ASP A 120 -13.42 -9.53 -25.14
C ASP A 120 -12.66 -8.29 -24.63
N PHE A 121 -11.81 -8.50 -23.62
CA PHE A 121 -11.02 -7.45 -23.00
C PHE A 121 -9.53 -7.79 -23.01
N PRO A 122 -8.61 -6.82 -23.15
CA PRO A 122 -7.20 -7.04 -22.88
C PRO A 122 -7.04 -7.50 -21.43
N ALA A 123 -6.51 -8.71 -21.22
CA ALA A 123 -6.33 -9.26 -19.89
C ALA A 123 -5.02 -10.04 -19.78
N THR A 124 -4.41 -10.05 -18.60
CA THR A 124 -3.26 -10.91 -18.33
C THR A 124 -3.66 -12.40 -18.26
N SER A 125 -2.71 -13.32 -18.44
CA SER A 125 -2.92 -14.73 -18.09
C SER A 125 -3.31 -14.85 -16.61
N GLN A 126 -4.16 -15.82 -16.25
CA GLN A 126 -4.60 -16.03 -14.87
C GLN A 126 -3.43 -16.41 -13.95
N GLN A 127 -3.39 -15.82 -12.77
CA GLN A 127 -2.57 -16.21 -11.61
C GLN A 127 -3.44 -16.34 -10.35
N GLU A 128 -2.84 -16.75 -9.23
CA GLU A 128 -3.53 -16.99 -7.95
C GLU A 128 -3.42 -15.84 -6.94
N GLY A 129 -2.74 -14.76 -7.31
CA GLY A 129 -2.60 -13.59 -6.44
C GLY A 129 -3.97 -12.98 -6.10
N TYR A 130 -4.10 -12.48 -4.87
CA TYR A 130 -5.39 -12.09 -4.28
C TYR A 130 -6.51 -13.15 -4.44
N ALA A 131 -6.17 -14.44 -4.37
CA ALA A 131 -7.09 -15.55 -4.59
C ALA A 131 -7.76 -15.51 -5.98
N GLY A 132 -6.98 -15.16 -7.01
CA GLY A 132 -7.41 -15.16 -8.41
C GLY A 132 -8.29 -13.99 -8.83
N ARG A 133 -8.50 -12.99 -7.95
CA ARG A 133 -9.34 -11.80 -8.20
C ARG A 133 -8.87 -10.97 -9.38
N HIS A 134 -9.80 -10.30 -10.05
CA HIS A 134 -9.51 -9.47 -11.22
C HIS A 134 -9.44 -7.98 -10.84
N PHE A 135 -8.59 -7.22 -11.49
CA PHE A 135 -8.47 -5.78 -11.28
C PHE A 135 -8.58 -5.08 -12.61
N TRP A 136 -9.60 -4.24 -12.75
CA TRP A 136 -9.87 -3.45 -13.95
C TRP A 136 -9.10 -2.14 -13.85
N LEU A 137 -8.16 -1.94 -14.76
CA LEU A 137 -7.24 -0.81 -14.75
C LEU A 137 -7.52 0.10 -15.93
N LYS A 138 -7.61 1.40 -15.66
CA LYS A 138 -7.44 2.44 -16.68
C LYS A 138 -5.96 2.75 -16.82
N MET A 139 -5.36 2.42 -17.94
CA MET A 139 -3.94 2.67 -18.20
C MET A 139 -3.70 4.14 -18.55
N GLU A 140 -2.48 4.63 -18.35
CA GLU A 140 -2.08 6.02 -18.65
C GLU A 140 -2.20 6.39 -20.14
N ASP A 141 -2.13 5.39 -21.03
CA ASP A 141 -2.35 5.54 -22.47
C ASP A 141 -3.85 5.56 -22.86
N GLY A 142 -4.74 5.51 -21.87
CA GLY A 142 -6.20 5.53 -22.04
C GLY A 142 -6.82 4.15 -22.30
N THR A 143 -6.02 3.10 -22.46
CA THR A 143 -6.53 1.73 -22.66
C THR A 143 -7.05 1.12 -21.36
N ASP A 144 -7.92 0.12 -21.49
CA ASP A 144 -8.40 -0.68 -20.37
C ASP A 144 -7.63 -2.02 -20.33
N LEU A 145 -7.24 -2.46 -19.13
CA LEU A 145 -6.56 -3.73 -18.91
C LEU A 145 -7.13 -4.44 -17.69
N VAL A 146 -7.34 -5.75 -17.80
CA VAL A 146 -7.72 -6.60 -16.66
C VAL A 146 -6.52 -7.40 -16.15
N LEU A 147 -6.07 -7.12 -14.94
CA LEU A 147 -5.12 -7.99 -14.24
C LEU A 147 -5.86 -9.17 -13.62
N ARG A 148 -5.46 -10.40 -13.96
CA ARG A 148 -6.13 -11.63 -13.52
C ARG A 148 -5.32 -12.35 -12.45
N GLY A 149 -5.62 -12.08 -11.20
CA GLY A 149 -4.96 -12.64 -10.02
C GLY A 149 -3.58 -12.04 -9.73
N PRO A 150 -3.40 -10.70 -9.73
CA PRO A 150 -2.12 -10.10 -9.43
C PRO A 150 -1.69 -10.35 -7.98
N TRP A 151 -0.39 -10.24 -7.71
CA TRP A 151 0.15 -10.30 -6.35
C TRP A 151 0.36 -8.92 -5.76
N TRP A 152 0.36 -8.83 -4.44
CA TRP A 152 0.98 -7.71 -3.74
C TRP A 152 2.44 -8.05 -3.47
N GLY A 153 3.37 -7.22 -3.91
CA GLY A 153 4.79 -7.45 -3.65
C GLY A 153 5.69 -6.39 -4.26
N GLY A 154 6.86 -6.21 -3.66
CA GLY A 154 7.80 -5.15 -4.02
C GLY A 154 7.31 -3.75 -3.60
N LYS A 155 8.22 -2.77 -3.67
CA LYS A 155 7.89 -1.35 -3.51
C LYS A 155 8.82 -0.50 -4.37
N PRO A 156 8.37 0.65 -4.90
CA PRO A 156 9.29 1.59 -5.52
C PRO A 156 10.31 2.09 -4.49
N GLN A 157 11.51 2.46 -4.96
CA GLN A 157 12.52 3.07 -4.10
C GLN A 157 11.98 4.36 -3.48
N GLY A 158 12.23 4.57 -2.19
CA GLY A 158 11.75 5.75 -1.45
C GLY A 158 10.30 5.65 -0.99
N TYR A 159 9.65 4.50 -1.17
CA TYR A 159 8.30 4.24 -0.69
C TYR A 159 8.29 3.18 0.41
N GLU A 160 7.32 3.29 1.31
CA GLU A 160 7.07 2.32 2.39
C GLU A 160 5.60 1.92 2.45
N ALA A 161 5.36 0.64 2.74
CA ALA A 161 4.01 0.17 2.99
C ALA A 161 3.50 0.72 4.32
N ALA A 162 2.29 1.30 4.32
CA ALA A 162 1.59 1.66 5.54
C ALA A 162 0.26 0.92 5.62
N SER A 163 -0.12 0.51 6.82
CA SER A 163 -1.49 0.03 7.07
C SER A 163 -2.43 1.22 7.03
N ILE A 164 -3.40 1.18 6.13
CA ILE A 164 -4.44 2.20 6.04
C ILE A 164 -5.74 1.63 6.57
N VAL A 165 -6.36 2.35 7.49
CA VAL A 165 -7.65 2.00 8.05
C VAL A 165 -8.68 2.97 7.50
N THR A 166 -9.56 2.47 6.64
CA THR A 166 -10.60 3.26 5.94
C THR A 166 -12.00 2.76 6.30
N PRO A 167 -13.02 3.63 6.30
CA PRO A 167 -14.41 3.23 6.48
C PRO A 167 -14.99 2.41 5.31
N LYS A 168 -14.25 2.17 4.22
CA LYS A 168 -14.69 1.43 3.03
C LYS A 168 -15.31 0.06 3.36
N TYR A 169 -14.74 -0.65 4.33
CA TYR A 169 -15.19 -1.99 4.68
C TYR A 169 -16.33 -1.88 5.70
N SER A 170 -17.52 -2.30 5.27
CA SER A 170 -18.75 -2.33 6.06
C SER A 170 -18.52 -3.02 7.41
N GLY A 171 -18.84 -2.33 8.51
CA GLY A 171 -18.67 -2.83 9.89
C GLY A 171 -17.94 -1.88 10.83
N CYS A 172 -17.25 -0.87 10.28
CA CYS A 172 -16.47 0.11 11.04
C CYS A 172 -17.30 1.15 11.82
N ARG A 173 -18.39 1.66 11.22
CA ARG A 173 -19.23 2.71 11.80
C ARG A 173 -20.52 2.09 12.33
N VAL A 174 -20.50 1.71 13.61
CA VAL A 174 -21.74 1.36 14.33
C VAL A 174 -22.13 2.54 15.21
N PRO A 175 -23.31 3.16 15.00
CA PRO A 175 -23.77 4.26 15.84
C PRO A 175 -23.77 3.88 17.32
N GLY A 176 -23.21 4.74 18.17
CA GLY A 176 -23.19 4.55 19.63
C GLY A 176 -22.03 3.71 20.20
N GLU A 177 -21.20 3.07 19.38
CA GLU A 177 -20.17 2.12 19.87
C GLU A 177 -18.74 2.68 19.91
N GLY A 178 -18.61 4.01 20.07
CA GLY A 178 -17.33 4.70 20.21
C GLY A 178 -16.69 5.09 18.87
N PRO A 179 -15.39 5.45 18.87
CA PRO A 179 -14.71 5.94 17.67
C PRO A 179 -14.74 4.90 16.55
N TRP A 180 -15.14 5.32 15.35
CA TRP A 180 -15.33 4.47 14.16
C TRP A 180 -14.11 3.59 13.83
N HIS A 181 -12.92 4.05 14.21
CA HIS A 181 -11.67 3.38 13.91
C HIS A 181 -11.38 2.14 14.77
N LYS A 182 -12.05 1.96 15.92
CA LYS A 182 -11.78 0.85 16.85
C LYS A 182 -12.19 -0.53 16.32
N ARG A 183 -13.10 -0.58 15.34
CA ARG A 183 -13.62 -1.84 14.76
C ARG A 183 -13.16 -2.10 13.34
N CYS A 184 -12.33 -1.22 12.80
CA CYS A 184 -11.83 -1.39 11.45
C CYS A 184 -10.63 -2.33 11.43
N THR A 185 -10.62 -3.22 10.45
CA THR A 185 -9.44 -4.00 10.11
C THR A 185 -8.55 -3.13 9.20
N PRO A 186 -7.25 -3.01 9.49
CA PRO A 186 -6.33 -2.32 8.59
C PRO A 186 -6.29 -3.02 7.24
N THR A 187 -6.23 -2.21 6.19
CA THR A 187 -6.06 -2.66 4.82
C THR A 187 -4.66 -2.34 4.35
N PHE A 188 -4.03 -3.38 3.82
CA PHE A 188 -2.72 -3.29 3.18
C PHE A 188 -2.96 -3.04 1.68
N GLY A 189 -2.16 -2.15 1.09
CA GLY A 189 -2.23 -1.95 -0.36
C GLY A 189 -1.44 -0.74 -0.85
N LEU A 190 -1.50 0.37 -0.11
CA LEU A 190 -0.82 1.60 -0.49
C LEU A 190 0.61 1.66 0.03
N LEU A 191 1.48 2.21 -0.81
CA LEU A 191 2.85 2.55 -0.47
C LEU A 191 2.97 4.08 -0.46
N PHE A 192 3.68 4.64 0.51
CA PHE A 192 3.80 6.09 0.72
C PHE A 192 5.25 6.51 0.60
N LYS A 193 5.51 7.67 -0.03
CA LYS A 193 6.84 8.28 -0.01
C LYS A 193 7.32 8.44 1.43
N HIS A 194 8.61 8.18 1.65
CA HIS A 194 9.22 8.35 2.97
C HIS A 194 9.04 9.77 3.51
N GLU A 195 9.13 10.79 2.65
CA GLU A 195 8.95 12.19 3.02
C GLU A 195 7.53 12.48 3.51
N LEU A 196 6.52 11.86 2.88
CA LEU A 196 5.13 11.99 3.29
C LEU A 196 4.90 11.34 4.66
N ILE A 197 5.45 10.13 4.87
CA ILE A 197 5.39 9.47 6.19
C ILE A 197 6.08 10.33 7.25
N ALA A 198 7.27 10.86 6.96
CA ALA A 198 7.99 11.72 7.88
C ALA A 198 7.21 13.00 8.23
N ALA A 199 6.55 13.62 7.25
CA ALA A 199 5.68 14.78 7.47
C ALA A 199 4.45 14.43 8.34
N ILE A 200 3.85 13.26 8.12
CA ILE A 200 2.73 12.75 8.93
C ILE A 200 3.19 12.51 10.38
N PHE A 201 4.33 11.85 10.57
CA PHE A 201 4.90 11.60 11.90
C PHE A 201 5.29 12.89 12.61
N ALA A 202 5.88 13.86 11.90
CA ALA A 202 6.22 15.16 12.48
C ALA A 202 4.98 15.88 13.06
N ARG A 203 3.79 15.66 12.49
CA ARG A 203 2.54 16.24 12.99
C ARG A 203 1.90 15.42 14.11
N PHE A 204 1.76 14.11 13.93
CA PHE A 204 0.91 13.28 14.80
C PHE A 204 1.69 12.45 15.82
N GLN A 205 2.97 12.21 15.58
CA GLN A 205 3.87 11.45 16.45
C GLN A 205 5.24 12.17 16.57
N PRO A 206 5.29 13.46 16.95
CA PRO A 206 6.52 14.26 16.93
C PRO A 206 7.60 13.75 17.89
N HIS A 207 7.23 12.95 18.88
CA HIS A 207 8.16 12.36 19.84
C HIS A 207 8.84 11.07 19.33
N LEU A 208 8.43 10.51 18.17
CA LEU A 208 9.03 9.32 17.58
C LEU A 208 9.99 9.70 16.44
N PRO A 209 11.32 9.61 16.65
CA PRO A 209 12.28 9.71 15.56
C PRO A 209 12.03 8.63 14.48
N LEU A 210 12.46 8.91 13.26
CA LEU A 210 12.41 7.96 12.16
C LEU A 210 13.82 7.61 11.72
N VAL A 211 14.00 6.37 11.27
CA VAL A 211 15.26 5.85 10.75
C VAL A 211 15.01 5.07 9.48
N LEU A 212 15.95 5.16 8.54
CA LEU A 212 15.96 4.34 7.34
C LEU A 212 16.80 3.10 7.62
N VAL A 213 16.14 1.96 7.76
CA VAL A 213 16.76 0.66 8.05
C VAL A 213 17.06 -0.06 6.74
N THR A 214 18.31 -0.46 6.54
CA THR A 214 18.70 -1.34 5.43
C THR A 214 18.87 -2.75 5.97
N GLN A 215 18.07 -3.67 5.45
CA GLN A 215 18.14 -5.09 5.79
C GLN A 215 17.74 -5.94 4.57
N TYR A 216 18.44 -7.03 4.33
CA TYR A 216 18.19 -7.95 3.21
C TYR A 216 18.22 -7.29 1.81
N GLY A 217 19.00 -6.21 1.64
CA GLY A 217 19.06 -5.46 0.37
C GLY A 217 17.82 -4.59 0.11
N SER A 218 16.99 -4.40 1.13
CA SER A 218 15.82 -3.53 1.09
C SER A 218 15.94 -2.43 2.15
N THR A 219 15.50 -1.23 1.81
CA THR A 219 15.42 -0.10 2.74
C THR A 219 14.00 0.07 3.23
N ARG A 220 13.82 0.36 4.52
CA ARG A 220 12.51 0.64 5.10
C ARG A 220 12.54 1.78 6.11
N LEU A 221 11.48 2.57 6.12
CA LEU A 221 11.31 3.66 7.08
C LEU A 221 10.62 3.12 8.33
N GLU A 222 11.28 3.24 9.48
CA GLU A 222 10.83 2.67 10.74
C GLU A 222 10.90 3.73 11.84
N PRO A 223 9.96 3.75 12.80
CA PRO A 223 10.12 4.52 14.01
C PRO A 223 11.24 3.95 14.89
N TYR A 224 11.98 4.86 15.53
CA TYR A 224 13.10 4.56 16.41
C TYR A 224 12.75 4.96 17.84
N ARG A 225 13.13 4.12 18.81
CA ARG A 225 13.08 4.46 20.25
C ARG A 225 14.47 4.34 20.83
N GLU A 226 14.92 5.41 21.48
CA GLU A 226 16.22 5.44 22.16
C GLU A 226 16.34 4.35 23.22
N GLU A 227 15.28 4.12 23.99
CA GLU A 227 15.23 3.07 25.02
C GLU A 227 15.54 1.66 24.49
N TRP A 228 15.23 1.38 23.22
CA TRP A 228 15.52 0.09 22.60
C TRP A 228 16.92 0.02 22.00
N GLY A 229 17.56 1.17 21.77
CA GLY A 229 18.84 1.27 21.08
C GLY A 229 18.82 0.82 19.62
N LYS A 230 17.65 0.50 19.05
CA LYS A 230 17.49 -0.03 17.69
C LYS A 230 16.10 0.27 17.09
N PRO A 231 15.97 0.32 15.74
CA PRO A 231 14.69 0.39 15.07
C PRO A 231 13.81 -0.81 15.42
N LYS A 232 12.50 -0.62 15.55
CA LYS A 232 11.58 -1.71 15.93
C LYS A 232 11.68 -2.93 15.03
N GLY A 233 11.72 -2.69 13.73
CA GLY A 233 11.76 -3.75 12.74
C GLY A 233 13.08 -4.52 12.72
N ALA A 234 14.18 -3.98 13.27
CA ALA A 234 15.51 -4.56 13.20
C ALA A 234 15.54 -5.92 13.91
N ARG A 235 15.55 -6.99 13.12
CA ARG A 235 15.70 -8.36 13.62
C ARG A 235 17.19 -8.64 13.77
N GLU A 236 17.61 -8.91 14.99
CA GLU A 236 18.93 -9.48 15.23
C GLU A 236 19.02 -10.87 14.59
N PRO A 237 20.21 -11.30 14.16
CA PRO A 237 20.43 -12.69 13.81
C PRO A 237 20.00 -13.57 14.98
N VAL A 238 19.19 -14.60 14.72
CA VAL A 238 18.93 -15.62 15.75
C VAL A 238 20.28 -16.23 16.09
N ALA A 239 20.73 -16.07 17.33
CA ALA A 239 21.94 -16.73 17.81
C ALA A 239 21.77 -18.24 17.60
N THR A 240 22.62 -18.81 16.74
CA THR A 240 22.72 -20.25 16.50
C THR A 240 23.39 -20.96 17.66
#